data_AF-A0A9D1NNK2-F1
#
_entry.id   AF-A0A9D1NNK2-F1
#
_cell.length_a   1.000
_cell.length_b   1.000
_cell.length_c   1.000
_cell.angle_alpha   90.00
_cell.angle_beta   90.00
_cell.angle_gamma   90.00
#
_symmetry.space_group_name_H-M   'P 1'
#
loop_
_entity.id
_entity.type
_entity.pdbx_description
1 polymer ?
#
loop_
_entity_poly.entity_id
_entity_poly.type
_entity_poly.pdbx_seq_one_letter_code
_entity_poly.pdbx_strand_id
1 'polypeptide(L)'
;MKRLSLLLCCAAACAFVGCGDDSPTEAESQERAKALFAQAAAAADNGDAQEAARLYREVLGLDGDNASAHLSLALIEDDAQGDYLEAVHHYQAYLALQPTAESRAMVEERLAAARGKLADQLAGGSEKARAAESERTRLAARVQALEAQVGEQEALLAEKDRTIKSLESQVATWRRTAEEMQTAESEAFRLAGQKAAEDAERAVQEADEAASDAGVTLGEIAAARAEAERMINEADGGVAARNAATRKAVEGVEDAPRLGASPVPGRDYVVRRGDTLSSIAREAYGSNAKWPVIREANRATVSPDGRIQPGQVLIIPEL
;
A
#
# COMPACT_ATOMS: atom_id res chain seq x y z
N MET A 1 -40.00 -112.36 -16.60
CA MET A 1 -39.27 -111.73 -17.71
C MET A 1 -38.82 -110.33 -17.27
N LYS A 2 -37.52 -110.05 -17.41
CA LYS A 2 -36.80 -108.75 -17.39
C LYS A 2 -36.96 -107.82 -16.17
N ARG A 3 -35.85 -107.72 -15.42
CA ARG A 3 -35.46 -106.59 -14.56
C ARG A 3 -35.18 -105.35 -15.43
N LEU A 4 -35.49 -104.16 -14.95
CA LEU A 4 -34.73 -102.94 -15.29
C LEU A 4 -34.78 -101.93 -14.14
N SER A 5 -33.60 -101.63 -13.61
CA SER A 5 -33.28 -100.60 -12.62
C SER A 5 -33.55 -99.18 -13.16
N LEU A 6 -33.87 -98.22 -12.29
CA LEU A 6 -32.94 -97.12 -11.92
C LEU A 6 -33.56 -96.17 -10.87
N LEU A 7 -32.70 -95.74 -9.95
CA LEU A 7 -32.90 -94.66 -8.98
C LEU A 7 -33.18 -93.32 -9.68
N LEU A 8 -34.05 -92.49 -9.10
CA LEU A 8 -33.92 -91.04 -9.17
C LEU A 8 -34.56 -90.33 -7.96
N CYS A 9 -33.68 -89.75 -7.15
CA CYS A 9 -33.83 -88.56 -6.32
C CYS A 9 -35.12 -88.38 -5.48
N CYS A 10 -35.00 -88.68 -4.19
CA CYS A 10 -35.59 -87.86 -3.13
C CYS A 10 -35.02 -86.42 -3.24
N ALA A 11 -35.78 -85.51 -3.83
CA ALA A 11 -35.56 -84.08 -3.69
C ALA A 11 -36.66 -83.51 -2.79
N ALA A 12 -36.20 -82.84 -1.74
CA ALA A 12 -36.96 -82.24 -0.67
C ALA A 12 -38.16 -81.41 -1.18
N ALA A 13 -39.35 -81.76 -0.69
CA ALA A 13 -40.46 -80.82 -0.57
C ALA A 13 -40.14 -79.86 0.58
N CYS A 14 -39.18 -78.96 0.36
CA CYS A 14 -39.10 -77.72 1.13
C CYS A 14 -40.18 -76.80 0.57
N ALA A 15 -41.25 -76.63 1.34
CA ALA A 15 -42.22 -75.58 1.15
C ALA A 15 -41.47 -74.23 1.10
N PHE A 16 -41.38 -73.64 -0.10
CA PHE A 16 -41.19 -72.21 -0.24
C PHE A 16 -42.48 -71.54 0.22
N VAL A 17 -42.61 -71.32 1.54
CA VAL A 17 -43.30 -70.14 2.04
C VAL A 17 -42.37 -68.99 1.68
N GLY A 18 -42.51 -68.51 0.45
CA GLY A 18 -41.89 -67.26 0.05
C GLY A 18 -42.57 -66.16 0.84
N CYS A 19 -41.80 -65.40 1.61
CA CYS A 19 -42.13 -64.01 1.86
C CYS A 19 -42.17 -63.33 0.49
N GLY A 20 -43.36 -63.29 -0.10
CA GLY A 20 -43.62 -62.50 -1.29
C GLY A 20 -43.42 -61.04 -0.90
N ASP A 21 -42.55 -60.38 -1.64
CA ASP A 21 -42.40 -58.93 -1.58
C ASP A 21 -43.73 -58.33 -2.08
N ASP A 22 -44.61 -57.94 -1.15
CA ASP A 22 -45.92 -57.28 -1.41
C ASP A 22 -45.74 -55.85 -1.95
N SER A 23 -44.56 -55.54 -2.50
CA SER A 23 -44.27 -54.26 -3.14
C SER A 23 -45.14 -54.12 -4.40
N PRO A 24 -45.94 -53.05 -4.51
CA PRO A 24 -46.81 -52.84 -5.65
C PRO A 24 -46.00 -52.84 -6.94
N THR A 25 -46.56 -53.45 -7.98
CA THR A 25 -45.94 -53.43 -9.31
C THR A 25 -45.82 -51.99 -9.83
N GLU A 26 -44.91 -51.76 -10.77
CA GLU A 26 -44.73 -50.44 -11.38
C GLU A 26 -46.02 -49.90 -12.01
N ALA A 27 -46.82 -50.78 -12.63
CA ALA A 27 -48.12 -50.42 -13.19
C ALA A 27 -49.15 -50.04 -12.11
N GLU A 28 -49.19 -50.75 -10.98
CA GLU A 28 -50.06 -50.42 -9.84
C GLU A 28 -49.64 -49.11 -9.17
N SER A 29 -48.33 -48.87 -9.08
CA SER A 29 -47.77 -47.63 -8.53
C SER A 29 -48.09 -46.43 -9.43
N GLN A 30 -47.97 -46.58 -10.75
CA GLN A 30 -48.36 -45.55 -11.72
C GLN A 30 -49.87 -45.26 -11.69
N GLU A 31 -50.71 -46.27 -11.61
CA GLU A 31 -52.17 -46.07 -11.56
C GLU A 31 -52.60 -45.41 -10.26
N ARG A 32 -51.98 -45.78 -9.14
CA ARG A 32 -52.16 -45.11 -7.84
C ARG A 32 -51.67 -43.66 -7.89
N ALA A 33 -50.52 -43.39 -8.49
CA ALA A 33 -49.99 -42.03 -8.65
C ALA A 33 -50.96 -41.14 -9.45
N LYS A 34 -51.55 -41.64 -10.54
CA LYS A 34 -52.57 -40.89 -11.31
C LYS A 34 -53.82 -40.59 -10.46
N ALA A 35 -54.31 -41.58 -9.70
CA ALA A 35 -55.47 -41.39 -8.85
C ALA A 35 -55.22 -40.36 -7.74
N LEU A 36 -54.03 -40.39 -7.12
CA LEU A 36 -53.60 -39.42 -6.13
C LEU A 36 -53.42 -38.03 -6.74
N PHE A 37 -52.89 -37.93 -7.95
CA PHE A 37 -52.75 -36.66 -8.66
C PHE A 37 -54.11 -36.00 -8.89
N ALA A 38 -55.11 -36.77 -9.33
CA ALA A 38 -56.48 -36.26 -9.52
C ALA A 38 -57.11 -35.78 -8.19
N GLN A 39 -56.86 -36.50 -7.08
CA GLN A 39 -57.30 -36.07 -5.75
C GLN A 39 -56.60 -34.79 -5.30
N ALA A 40 -55.28 -34.68 -5.53
CA ALA A 40 -54.50 -33.49 -5.21
C ALA A 40 -54.98 -32.25 -5.97
N ALA A 41 -55.31 -32.42 -7.26
CA ALA A 41 -55.90 -31.38 -8.08
C ALA A 41 -57.27 -30.93 -7.54
N ALA A 42 -58.14 -31.89 -7.21
CA ALA A 42 -59.44 -31.57 -6.62
C ALA A 42 -59.32 -30.87 -5.25
N ALA A 43 -58.36 -31.26 -4.41
CA ALA A 43 -58.08 -30.58 -3.14
C ALA A 43 -57.60 -29.13 -3.38
N ALA A 44 -56.72 -28.93 -4.36
CA ALA A 44 -56.24 -27.59 -4.74
C ALA A 44 -57.39 -26.70 -5.27
N ASP A 45 -58.26 -27.25 -6.12
CA ASP A 45 -59.43 -26.55 -6.66
C ASP A 45 -60.44 -26.17 -5.55
N ASN A 46 -60.51 -26.97 -4.48
CA ASN A 46 -61.31 -26.67 -3.29
C ASN A 46 -60.64 -25.67 -2.34
N GLY A 47 -59.43 -25.19 -2.66
CA GLY A 47 -58.65 -24.27 -1.83
C GLY A 47 -57.94 -24.92 -0.64
N ASP A 48 -57.93 -26.25 -0.54
CA ASP A 48 -57.23 -26.98 0.51
C ASP A 48 -55.75 -27.20 0.12
N ALA A 49 -54.98 -26.12 0.23
CA ALA A 49 -53.58 -26.09 -0.17
C ALA A 49 -52.70 -27.09 0.62
N GLN A 50 -53.02 -27.34 1.89
CA GLN A 50 -52.25 -28.27 2.73
C GLN A 50 -52.48 -29.72 2.30
N GLU A 51 -53.74 -30.09 2.08
CA GLU A 51 -54.08 -31.45 1.64
C GLU A 51 -53.60 -31.69 0.20
N ALA A 52 -53.72 -30.70 -0.68
CA ALA A 52 -53.19 -30.78 -2.03
C ALA A 52 -51.66 -31.02 -2.02
N ALA A 53 -50.91 -30.25 -1.24
CA ALA A 53 -49.45 -30.44 -1.12
C ALA A 53 -49.09 -31.83 -0.56
N ARG A 54 -49.82 -32.31 0.46
CA ARG A 54 -49.63 -33.66 1.01
C ARG A 54 -49.82 -34.74 -0.06
N LEU A 55 -50.89 -34.64 -0.83
CA LEU A 55 -51.20 -35.60 -1.89
C LEU A 55 -50.20 -35.52 -3.05
N TYR A 56 -49.76 -34.33 -3.47
CA TYR A 56 -48.70 -34.19 -4.48
C TYR A 56 -47.36 -34.77 -4.02
N ARG A 57 -47.00 -34.67 -2.73
CA ARG A 57 -45.81 -35.37 -2.19
C ARG A 57 -45.97 -36.89 -2.23
N GLU A 58 -47.17 -37.41 -1.99
CA GLU A 58 -47.45 -38.85 -2.13
C GLU A 58 -47.33 -39.31 -3.60
N VAL A 59 -47.78 -38.48 -4.56
CA VAL A 59 -47.55 -38.71 -5.99
C VAL A 59 -46.07 -38.80 -6.30
N LEU A 60 -45.26 -37.83 -5.84
CA LEU A 60 -43.81 -37.82 -6.07
C LEU A 60 -43.08 -38.97 -5.35
N GLY A 61 -43.67 -39.51 -4.28
CA GLY A 61 -43.17 -40.72 -3.63
C GLY A 61 -43.35 -42.00 -4.46
N LEU A 62 -44.33 -42.03 -5.37
CA LEU A 62 -44.61 -43.15 -6.27
C LEU A 62 -44.04 -42.93 -7.68
N ASP A 63 -44.03 -41.68 -8.15
CA ASP A 63 -43.57 -41.23 -9.46
C ASP A 63 -42.74 -39.94 -9.29
N GLY A 64 -41.45 -40.11 -9.02
CA GLY A 64 -40.53 -39.00 -8.74
C GLY A 64 -40.23 -38.11 -9.94
N ASP A 65 -40.51 -38.57 -11.16
CA ASP A 65 -40.29 -37.82 -12.41
C ASP A 65 -41.58 -37.12 -12.88
N ASN A 66 -42.61 -37.05 -12.04
CA ASN A 66 -43.87 -36.42 -12.38
C ASN A 66 -43.75 -34.90 -12.44
N ALA A 67 -43.46 -34.37 -13.63
CA ALA A 67 -43.28 -32.94 -13.85
C ALA A 67 -44.50 -32.11 -13.40
N SER A 68 -45.73 -32.58 -13.69
CA SER A 68 -46.94 -31.86 -13.30
C SER A 68 -47.08 -31.75 -11.77
N ALA A 69 -46.73 -32.81 -11.03
CA ALA A 69 -46.77 -32.79 -9.57
C ALA A 69 -45.70 -31.86 -8.98
N HIS A 70 -44.49 -31.83 -9.57
CA HIS A 70 -43.47 -30.84 -9.22
C HIS A 70 -43.97 -29.40 -9.42
N LEU A 71 -44.59 -29.08 -10.57
CA LEU A 71 -45.10 -27.74 -10.81
C LEU A 71 -46.23 -27.35 -9.85
N SER A 72 -47.22 -28.24 -9.67
CA SER A 72 -48.35 -27.97 -8.77
C SER A 72 -47.92 -27.80 -7.32
N LEU A 73 -47.00 -28.64 -6.83
CA LEU A 73 -46.45 -28.52 -5.49
C LEU A 73 -45.64 -27.23 -5.34
N ALA A 74 -44.80 -26.87 -6.32
CA ALA A 74 -44.02 -25.63 -6.28
C ALA A 74 -44.91 -24.37 -6.18
N LEU A 75 -46.01 -24.33 -6.94
CA LEU A 75 -46.97 -23.23 -6.90
C LEU A 75 -47.66 -23.14 -5.53
N ILE A 76 -48.06 -24.27 -4.96
CA ILE A 76 -48.70 -24.31 -3.64
C ILE A 76 -47.75 -23.83 -2.54
N GLU A 77 -46.50 -24.28 -2.55
CA GLU A 77 -45.52 -23.90 -1.53
C GLU A 77 -45.11 -22.42 -1.64
N ASP A 78 -45.00 -21.87 -2.86
CA ASP A 78 -44.70 -20.45 -3.10
C ASP A 78 -45.88 -19.51 -2.75
N ASP A 79 -47.11 -19.88 -3.12
CA ASP A 79 -48.27 -19.00 -2.96
C ASP A 79 -48.98 -19.13 -1.60
N ALA A 80 -49.15 -20.35 -1.09
CA ALA A 80 -50.01 -20.61 0.06
C ALA A 80 -49.24 -20.82 1.37
N GLN A 81 -48.10 -21.52 1.31
CA GLN A 81 -47.37 -21.92 2.53
C GLN A 81 -46.17 -21.03 2.84
N GLY A 82 -45.61 -20.36 1.84
CA GLY A 82 -44.43 -19.50 2.01
C GLY A 82 -43.14 -20.28 2.30
N ASP A 83 -43.13 -21.59 2.01
CA ASP A 83 -41.92 -22.42 2.03
C ASP A 83 -41.18 -22.26 0.70
N TYR A 84 -40.43 -21.16 0.60
CA TYR A 84 -39.68 -20.83 -0.60
C TYR A 84 -38.52 -21.82 -0.86
N LEU A 85 -38.11 -22.60 0.14
CA LEU A 85 -37.07 -23.62 -0.05
C LEU A 85 -37.63 -24.81 -0.84
N GLU A 86 -38.79 -25.33 -0.43
CA GLU A 86 -39.49 -26.42 -1.12
C GLU A 86 -39.92 -25.95 -2.53
N ALA A 87 -40.48 -24.75 -2.65
CA ALA A 87 -40.88 -24.19 -3.95
C ALA A 87 -39.72 -24.10 -4.96
N VAL A 88 -38.56 -23.59 -4.53
CA VAL A 88 -37.36 -23.48 -5.39
C VAL A 88 -36.91 -24.85 -5.88
N HIS A 89 -36.89 -25.85 -5.00
CA HIS A 89 -36.52 -27.22 -5.36
C HIS A 89 -37.45 -27.79 -6.43
N HIS A 90 -38.76 -27.68 -6.25
CA HIS A 90 -39.72 -28.27 -7.19
C HIS A 90 -39.81 -27.50 -8.53
N TYR A 91 -39.62 -26.18 -8.55
CA TYR A 91 -39.47 -25.44 -9.81
C TYR A 91 -38.23 -25.88 -10.62
N GLN A 92 -37.10 -26.13 -9.95
CA GLN A 92 -35.90 -26.64 -10.60
C GLN A 92 -36.12 -28.04 -11.18
N ALA A 93 -36.76 -28.93 -10.42
CA ALA A 93 -37.11 -30.26 -10.88
C ALA A 93 -38.04 -30.23 -12.11
N TYR A 94 -39.06 -29.36 -12.11
CA TYR A 94 -39.93 -29.17 -13.27
C TYR A 94 -39.15 -28.74 -14.53
N LEU A 95 -38.29 -27.72 -14.40
CA LEU A 95 -37.49 -27.22 -15.53
C LEU A 95 -36.48 -28.24 -16.04
N ALA A 96 -35.99 -29.14 -15.17
CA ALA A 96 -35.11 -30.24 -15.54
C ALA A 96 -35.86 -31.32 -16.34
N LEU A 97 -37.09 -31.66 -15.92
CA LEU A 97 -37.93 -32.66 -16.58
C LEU A 97 -38.56 -32.15 -17.89
N GLN A 98 -38.89 -30.86 -17.96
CA GLN A 98 -39.61 -30.24 -19.07
C GLN A 98 -38.88 -28.97 -19.59
N PRO A 99 -37.69 -29.11 -20.19
CA PRO A 99 -36.87 -27.96 -20.60
C PRO A 99 -37.48 -27.15 -21.75
N THR A 100 -38.45 -27.68 -22.49
CA THR A 100 -39.09 -27.00 -23.63
C THR A 100 -40.57 -26.72 -23.38
N ALA A 101 -41.03 -26.75 -22.13
CA ALA A 101 -42.43 -26.46 -21.79
C ALA A 101 -42.81 -25.02 -22.17
N GLU A 102 -44.06 -24.82 -22.60
CA GLU A 102 -44.62 -23.47 -22.81
C GLU A 102 -44.63 -22.65 -21.52
N SER A 103 -44.89 -23.29 -20.39
CA SER A 103 -44.87 -22.71 -19.04
C SER A 103 -43.48 -22.33 -18.53
N ARG A 104 -42.39 -22.67 -19.26
CA ARG A 104 -41.00 -22.46 -18.82
C ARG A 104 -40.73 -21.03 -18.37
N ALA A 105 -41.13 -20.05 -19.18
CA ALA A 105 -40.88 -18.64 -18.87
C ALA A 105 -41.54 -18.20 -17.55
N MET A 106 -42.79 -18.64 -17.32
CA MET A 106 -43.51 -18.39 -16.07
C MET A 106 -42.82 -19.07 -14.89
N VAL A 107 -42.38 -20.33 -15.04
CA VAL A 107 -41.68 -21.05 -13.97
C VAL A 107 -40.32 -20.44 -13.64
N GLU A 108 -39.56 -19.99 -14.64
CA GLU A 108 -38.28 -19.30 -14.42
C GLU A 108 -38.47 -17.96 -13.68
N GLU A 109 -39.51 -17.21 -14.01
CA GLU A 109 -39.87 -15.97 -13.30
C GLU A 109 -40.24 -16.25 -11.84
N ARG A 110 -41.12 -17.23 -11.59
CA ARG A 110 -41.53 -17.61 -10.23
C ARG A 110 -40.37 -18.17 -9.41
N LEU A 111 -39.49 -18.97 -10.01
CA LEU A 111 -38.26 -19.46 -9.37
C LEU A 111 -37.33 -18.31 -8.96
N ALA A 112 -37.16 -17.30 -9.80
CA ALA A 112 -36.35 -16.13 -9.48
C ALA A 112 -36.96 -15.35 -8.30
N ALA A 113 -38.28 -15.16 -8.30
CA ALA A 113 -38.99 -14.49 -7.20
C ALA A 113 -38.87 -15.28 -5.88
N ALA A 114 -39.12 -16.59 -5.90
CA ALA A 114 -39.03 -17.44 -4.71
C ALA A 114 -37.60 -17.44 -4.11
N ARG A 115 -36.55 -17.47 -4.95
CA ARG A 115 -35.16 -17.33 -4.50
C ARG A 115 -34.89 -16.00 -3.80
N GLY A 116 -35.48 -14.89 -4.27
CA GLY A 116 -35.38 -13.59 -3.63
C GLY A 116 -36.02 -13.59 -2.24
N LYS A 117 -37.25 -14.07 -2.13
CA LYS A 117 -37.96 -14.17 -0.84
C LYS A 117 -37.25 -15.11 0.15
N LEU A 118 -36.70 -16.24 -0.33
CA LEU A 118 -35.88 -17.14 0.48
C LEU A 118 -34.60 -16.45 0.98
N ALA A 119 -33.93 -15.68 0.11
CA ALA A 119 -32.76 -14.91 0.50
C ALA A 119 -33.10 -13.85 1.56
N ASP A 120 -34.25 -13.18 1.44
CA ASP A 120 -34.74 -12.22 2.43
C ASP A 120 -35.08 -12.90 3.77
N GLN A 121 -35.71 -14.08 3.76
CA GLN A 121 -35.96 -14.86 4.97
C GLN A 121 -34.67 -15.29 5.67
N LEU A 122 -33.68 -15.74 4.90
CA LEU A 122 -32.37 -16.15 5.43
C LEU A 122 -31.55 -14.95 5.95
N ALA A 123 -31.58 -13.82 5.24
CA ALA A 123 -30.92 -12.59 5.64
C ALA A 123 -31.61 -11.90 6.83
N GLY A 124 -32.94 -12.01 6.91
CA GLY A 124 -33.76 -11.48 8.00
C GLY A 124 -33.65 -12.28 9.30
N GLY A 125 -33.16 -13.52 9.25
CA GLY A 125 -33.32 -14.49 10.34
C GLY A 125 -32.25 -14.50 11.45
N SER A 126 -31.08 -13.89 11.27
CA SER A 126 -30.03 -13.94 12.31
C SER A 126 -29.45 -12.57 12.65
N GLU A 127 -29.53 -12.20 13.93
CA GLU A 127 -28.85 -11.03 14.50
C GLU A 127 -27.36 -11.03 14.15
N LYS A 128 -26.72 -12.21 14.08
CA LYS A 128 -25.33 -12.36 13.65
C LYS A 128 -25.12 -12.00 12.19
N ALA A 129 -26.06 -12.30 11.30
CA ALA A 129 -25.98 -11.95 9.88
C ALA A 129 -26.11 -10.43 9.68
N ARG A 130 -27.03 -9.78 10.39
CA ARG A 130 -27.16 -8.32 10.38
C ARG A 130 -25.92 -7.61 10.95
N ALA A 131 -25.36 -8.14 12.04
CA ALA A 131 -24.12 -7.64 12.61
C ALA A 131 -22.93 -7.80 11.64
N ALA A 132 -22.82 -8.95 10.97
CA ALA A 132 -21.80 -9.19 9.96
C ALA A 132 -21.94 -8.24 8.76
N GLU A 133 -23.17 -7.98 8.30
CA GLU A 133 -23.43 -7.06 7.19
C GLU A 133 -23.13 -5.60 7.56
N SER A 134 -23.47 -5.18 8.78
CA SER A 134 -23.12 -3.85 9.30
C SER A 134 -21.61 -3.67 9.39
N GLU A 135 -20.89 -4.67 9.91
CA GLU A 135 -19.44 -4.64 10.00
C GLU A 135 -18.79 -4.68 8.60
N ARG A 136 -19.33 -5.45 7.66
CA ARG A 136 -18.89 -5.46 6.26
C ARG A 136 -18.99 -4.06 5.65
N THR A 137 -20.11 -3.39 5.84
CA THR A 137 -20.33 -2.02 5.33
C THR A 137 -19.37 -1.03 5.97
N ARG A 138 -19.13 -1.14 7.29
CA ARG A 138 -18.17 -0.31 8.01
C ARG A 138 -16.74 -0.51 7.51
N LEU A 139 -16.33 -1.77 7.32
CA LEU A 139 -15.00 -2.11 6.81
C LEU A 139 -14.83 -1.62 5.37
N ALA A 140 -15.85 -1.76 4.51
CA ALA A 140 -15.82 -1.25 3.15
C ALA A 140 -15.61 0.28 3.13
N ALA A 141 -16.34 1.03 3.96
CA ALA A 141 -16.14 2.48 4.08
C ALA A 141 -14.73 2.83 4.57
N ARG A 142 -14.17 2.05 5.51
CA ARG A 142 -12.79 2.23 5.99
C ARG A 142 -11.75 1.94 4.90
N VAL A 143 -11.95 0.90 4.09
CA VAL A 143 -11.07 0.57 2.96
C VAL A 143 -11.07 1.72 1.97
N GLN A 144 -12.24 2.22 1.58
CA GLN A 144 -12.36 3.35 0.66
C GLN A 144 -11.66 4.61 1.20
N ALA A 145 -11.79 4.90 2.49
CA ALA A 145 -11.10 6.02 3.12
C ALA A 145 -9.57 5.84 3.12
N LEU A 146 -9.07 4.62 3.36
CA LEU A 146 -7.64 4.33 3.30
C LEU A 146 -7.10 4.43 1.87
N GLU A 147 -7.84 3.97 0.87
CA GLU A 147 -7.47 4.11 -0.54
C GLU A 147 -7.37 5.60 -0.94
N ALA A 148 -8.31 6.43 -0.48
CA ALA A 148 -8.24 7.88 -0.69
C ALA A 148 -7.00 8.51 -0.03
N GLN A 149 -6.66 8.09 1.19
CA GLN A 149 -5.44 8.54 1.88
C GLN A 149 -4.16 8.11 1.14
N VAL A 150 -4.12 6.87 0.63
CA VAL A 150 -2.99 6.38 -0.18
C VAL A 150 -2.84 7.24 -1.44
N GLY A 151 -3.94 7.53 -2.14
CA GLY A 151 -3.91 8.41 -3.31
C GLY A 151 -3.40 9.83 -3.00
N GLU A 152 -3.78 10.40 -1.86
CA GLU A 152 -3.27 11.70 -1.41
C GLU A 152 -1.76 11.66 -1.13
N GLN A 153 -1.29 10.59 -0.47
CA GLN A 153 0.14 10.40 -0.20
C GLN A 153 0.95 10.21 -1.49
N GLU A 154 0.44 9.46 -2.46
CA GLU A 154 1.09 9.28 -3.77
C GLU A 154 1.19 10.60 -4.54
N ALA A 155 0.14 11.43 -4.52
CA ALA A 155 0.18 12.76 -5.11
C ALA A 155 1.23 13.67 -4.45
N LEU A 156 1.32 13.63 -3.12
CA LEU A 156 2.32 14.37 -2.35
C LEU A 156 3.75 13.90 -2.66
N LEU A 157 3.96 12.59 -2.77
CA LEU A 157 5.26 12.03 -3.16
C LEU A 157 5.65 12.47 -4.58
N ALA A 158 4.72 12.44 -5.52
CA ALA A 158 4.95 12.90 -6.88
C ALA A 158 5.30 14.39 -6.95
N GLU A 159 4.67 15.24 -6.11
CA GLU A 159 5.04 16.64 -5.99
C GLU A 159 6.46 16.82 -5.44
N LYS A 160 6.79 16.12 -4.34
CA LYS A 160 8.13 16.15 -3.76
C LYS A 160 9.21 15.70 -4.75
N ASP A 161 8.95 14.68 -5.56
CA ASP A 161 9.88 14.21 -6.59
C ASP A 161 10.12 15.27 -7.68
N ARG A 162 9.09 16.04 -8.06
CA ARG A 162 9.26 17.17 -8.99
C ARG A 162 10.14 18.25 -8.37
N THR A 163 9.93 18.57 -7.10
CA THR A 163 10.76 19.54 -6.37
C THR A 163 12.20 19.06 -6.25
N ILE A 164 12.43 17.78 -5.91
CA ILE A 164 13.77 17.20 -5.84
C ILE A 164 14.47 17.33 -7.19
N LYS A 165 13.83 16.93 -8.30
CA LYS A 165 14.41 17.06 -9.65
C LYS A 165 14.74 18.51 -10.01
N SER A 166 13.87 19.46 -9.64
CA SER A 166 14.13 20.88 -9.84
C SER A 166 15.36 21.35 -9.05
N LEU A 167 15.48 20.95 -7.78
CA LEU A 167 16.61 21.28 -6.93
C LEU A 167 17.90 20.63 -7.42
N GLU A 168 17.85 19.38 -7.88
CA GLU A 168 18.99 18.69 -8.47
C GLU A 168 19.52 19.41 -9.71
N SER A 169 18.63 19.91 -10.57
CA SER A 169 19.00 20.73 -11.73
C SER A 169 19.66 22.06 -11.33
N GLN A 170 19.13 22.72 -10.29
CA GLN A 170 19.73 23.95 -9.74
C GLN A 170 21.11 23.68 -9.16
N VAL A 171 21.27 22.62 -8.36
CA VAL A 171 22.56 22.21 -7.79
C VAL A 171 23.56 21.85 -8.88
N ALA A 172 23.15 21.16 -9.94
CA ALA A 172 24.01 20.85 -11.07
C ALA A 172 24.50 22.13 -11.78
N THR A 173 23.61 23.11 -11.94
CA THR A 173 23.94 24.42 -12.51
C THR A 173 24.97 25.14 -11.65
N TRP A 174 24.74 25.23 -10.34
CA TRP A 174 25.67 25.88 -9.41
C TRP A 174 27.03 25.18 -9.35
N ARG A 175 27.07 23.85 -9.43
CA ARG A 175 28.32 23.10 -9.51
C ARG A 175 29.12 23.45 -10.75
N ARG A 176 28.47 23.45 -11.93
CA ARG A 176 29.14 23.86 -13.18
C ARG A 176 29.67 25.29 -13.09
N THR A 177 28.87 26.23 -12.59
CA THR A 177 29.34 27.61 -12.44
C THR A 177 30.51 27.74 -11.47
N ALA A 178 30.52 26.94 -10.39
CA ALA A 178 31.63 26.94 -9.43
C ALA A 178 32.92 26.35 -10.05
N GLU A 179 32.80 25.26 -10.82
CA GLU A 179 33.92 24.68 -11.57
C GLU A 179 34.47 25.68 -12.60
N GLU A 180 33.60 26.35 -13.36
CA GLU A 180 33.99 27.40 -14.31
C GLU A 180 34.72 28.55 -13.61
N MET A 181 34.21 29.03 -12.47
CA MET A 181 34.89 30.05 -11.67
C MET A 181 36.26 29.59 -11.17
N GLN A 182 36.37 28.35 -10.69
CA GLN A 182 37.64 27.79 -10.20
C GLN A 182 38.68 27.65 -11.31
N THR A 183 38.25 27.23 -12.51
CA THR A 183 39.14 27.15 -13.68
C THR A 183 39.58 28.53 -14.14
N ALA A 184 38.67 29.50 -14.22
CA ALA A 184 38.99 30.88 -14.57
C ALA A 184 39.96 31.53 -13.56
N GLU A 185 39.78 31.28 -12.26
CA GLU A 185 40.70 31.75 -11.21
C GLU A 185 42.10 31.14 -11.37
N SER A 186 42.16 29.83 -11.61
CA SER A 186 43.43 29.11 -11.83
C SER A 186 44.17 29.60 -13.09
N GLU A 187 43.44 29.85 -14.17
CA GLU A 187 43.99 30.41 -15.41
C GLU A 187 44.47 31.85 -15.23
N ALA A 188 43.69 32.69 -14.55
CA ALA A 188 44.08 34.06 -14.23
C ALA A 188 45.36 34.10 -13.40
N PHE A 189 45.48 33.23 -12.40
CA PHE A 189 46.69 33.09 -11.59
C PHE A 189 47.90 32.66 -12.44
N ARG A 190 47.72 31.67 -13.33
CA ARG A 190 48.78 31.22 -14.26
C ARG A 190 49.23 32.34 -15.20
N LEU A 191 48.31 33.06 -15.81
CA LEU A 191 48.61 34.18 -16.73
C LEU A 191 49.31 35.33 -16.01
N ALA A 192 48.88 35.66 -14.78
CA ALA A 192 49.55 36.66 -13.95
C ALA A 192 51.00 36.24 -13.64
N GLY A 193 51.22 34.96 -13.31
CA GLY A 193 52.56 34.41 -13.09
C GLY A 193 53.45 34.47 -14.34
N GLN A 194 52.91 34.13 -15.52
CA GLN A 194 53.63 34.24 -16.79
C GLN A 194 54.03 35.68 -17.10
N LYS A 195 53.09 36.61 -17.00
CA LYS A 195 53.35 38.03 -17.22
C LYS A 195 54.42 38.57 -16.27
N ALA A 196 54.36 38.20 -14.99
CA ALA A 196 55.37 38.60 -14.01
C ALA A 196 56.78 38.06 -14.35
N ALA A 197 56.87 36.84 -14.89
CA ALA A 197 58.15 36.27 -15.34
C ALA A 197 58.69 37.02 -16.57
N GLU A 198 57.85 37.33 -17.55
CA GLU A 198 58.24 38.12 -18.73
C GLU A 198 58.67 39.55 -18.34
N ASP A 199 57.94 40.19 -17.42
CA ASP A 199 58.29 41.50 -16.87
C ASP A 199 59.65 41.46 -16.16
N ALA A 200 59.93 40.39 -15.40
CA ALA A 200 61.21 40.20 -14.71
C ALA A 200 62.38 39.94 -15.69
N GLU A 201 62.18 39.11 -16.72
CA GLU A 201 63.20 38.87 -17.76
C GLU A 201 63.56 40.17 -18.50
N ARG A 202 62.56 40.98 -18.86
CA ARG A 202 62.79 42.30 -19.45
C ARG A 202 63.56 43.22 -18.51
N ALA A 203 63.18 43.28 -17.23
CA ALA A 203 63.89 44.11 -16.26
C ALA A 203 65.35 43.67 -16.07
N VAL A 204 65.63 42.36 -16.12
CA VAL A 204 67.00 41.83 -16.09
C VAL A 204 67.78 42.26 -17.33
N GLN A 205 67.19 42.16 -18.53
CA GLN A 205 67.83 42.62 -19.77
C GLN A 205 68.13 44.13 -19.74
N GLU A 206 67.16 44.95 -19.31
CA GLU A 206 67.35 46.40 -19.17
C GLU A 206 68.45 46.74 -18.16
N ALA A 207 68.53 45.99 -17.05
CA ALA A 207 69.57 46.16 -16.05
C ALA A 207 70.96 45.73 -16.57
N ASP A 208 71.05 44.64 -17.33
CA ASP A 208 72.30 44.17 -17.95
C ASP A 208 72.80 45.18 -19.01
N GLU A 209 71.89 45.71 -19.83
CA GLU A 209 72.19 46.76 -20.81
C GLU A 209 72.69 48.05 -20.10
N ALA A 210 71.99 48.49 -19.06
CA ALA A 210 72.39 49.67 -18.28
C ALA A 210 73.73 49.49 -17.56
N ALA A 211 74.01 48.29 -17.03
CA ALA A 211 75.27 47.96 -16.38
C ALA A 211 76.45 47.94 -17.39
N SER A 212 76.20 47.44 -18.60
CA SER A 212 77.16 47.49 -19.71
C SER A 212 77.49 48.93 -20.11
N ASP A 213 76.48 49.78 -20.28
CA ASP A 213 76.67 51.20 -20.65
C ASP A 213 77.38 52.01 -19.55
N ALA A 214 77.14 51.70 -18.28
CA ALA A 214 77.73 52.39 -17.14
C ALA A 214 79.16 51.92 -16.79
N GLY A 215 79.69 50.87 -17.42
CA GLY A 215 81.04 50.37 -17.17
C GLY A 215 81.28 49.81 -15.76
N VAL A 216 80.21 49.32 -15.11
CA VAL A 216 80.21 48.88 -13.71
C VAL A 216 80.98 47.56 -13.56
N THR A 217 81.80 47.44 -12.52
CA THR A 217 82.62 46.24 -12.28
C THR A 217 81.86 45.15 -11.51
N LEU A 218 82.24 43.88 -11.68
CA LEU A 218 81.64 42.73 -10.99
C LEU A 218 81.56 42.88 -9.46
N GLY A 219 82.48 43.63 -8.85
CA GLY A 219 82.49 43.90 -7.41
C GLY A 219 81.39 44.86 -6.94
N GLU A 220 81.04 45.84 -7.75
CA GLU A 220 79.98 46.82 -7.46
C GLU A 220 78.59 46.18 -7.63
N ILE A 221 78.44 45.31 -8.63
CA ILE A 221 77.23 44.50 -8.85
C ILE A 221 76.98 43.55 -7.66
N ALA A 222 78.04 42.90 -7.15
CA ALA A 222 77.92 41.99 -6.00
C ALA A 222 77.48 42.71 -4.71
N ALA A 223 77.98 43.94 -4.48
CA ALA A 223 77.59 44.75 -3.33
C ALA A 223 76.12 45.19 -3.41
N ALA A 224 75.69 45.70 -4.57
CA ALA A 224 74.29 46.08 -4.80
C ALA A 224 73.34 44.87 -4.69
N ARG A 225 73.75 43.69 -5.17
CA ARG A 225 72.95 42.45 -5.08
C ARG A 225 72.77 41.98 -3.63
N ALA A 226 73.83 42.06 -2.81
CA ALA A 226 73.75 41.70 -1.40
C ALA A 226 72.84 42.65 -0.60
N GLU A 227 72.81 43.93 -0.95
CA GLU A 227 71.91 44.92 -0.34
C GLU A 227 70.46 44.69 -0.77
N ALA A 228 70.22 44.41 -2.06
CA ALA A 228 68.90 44.03 -2.57
C ALA A 228 68.36 42.74 -1.92
N GLU A 229 69.20 41.71 -1.75
CA GLU A 229 68.81 40.45 -1.06
C GLU A 229 68.41 40.71 0.41
N ARG A 230 69.04 41.66 1.11
CA ARG A 230 68.60 42.03 2.46
C ARG A 230 67.21 42.69 2.44
N MET A 231 66.98 43.62 1.51
CA MET A 231 65.69 44.31 1.39
C MET A 231 64.54 43.36 1.02
N ILE A 232 64.80 42.37 0.16
CA ILE A 232 63.81 41.34 -0.20
C ILE A 232 63.47 40.47 1.00
N ASN A 233 64.46 40.01 1.77
CA ASN A 233 64.22 39.19 2.97
C ASN A 233 63.43 39.95 4.06
N GLU A 234 63.65 41.26 4.20
CA GLU A 234 62.85 42.13 5.09
C GLU A 234 61.39 42.27 4.59
N ALA A 235 61.19 42.42 3.28
CA ALA A 235 59.87 42.52 2.67
C ALA A 235 59.07 41.21 2.75
N ASP A 236 59.72 40.06 2.51
CA ASP A 236 59.12 38.72 2.57
C ASP A 236 58.63 38.36 3.99
N GLY A 237 59.37 38.78 5.03
CA GLY A 237 58.92 38.67 6.42
C GLY A 237 57.57 39.36 6.66
N GLY A 238 57.32 40.49 5.99
CA GLY A 238 56.06 41.24 6.05
C GLY A 238 54.91 40.61 5.24
N VAL A 239 55.21 39.83 4.20
CA VAL A 239 54.22 39.08 3.40
C VAL A 239 53.79 37.80 4.14
N ALA A 240 54.74 37.07 4.72
CA ALA A 240 54.46 35.90 5.57
C ALA A 240 53.55 36.25 6.76
N ALA A 241 53.80 37.38 7.43
CA ALA A 241 52.96 37.85 8.53
C ALA A 241 51.53 38.19 8.09
N ARG A 242 51.36 38.83 6.92
CA ARG A 242 50.03 39.12 6.35
C ARG A 242 49.28 37.85 5.96
N ASN A 243 49.94 36.89 5.31
CA ASN A 243 49.31 35.62 4.91
C ASN A 243 48.90 34.77 6.12
N ALA A 244 49.69 34.79 7.20
CA ALA A 244 49.32 34.15 8.47
C ALA A 244 48.08 34.81 9.12
N ALA A 245 47.98 36.14 9.07
CA ALA A 245 46.80 36.87 9.56
C ALA A 245 45.55 36.57 8.72
N THR A 246 45.68 36.48 7.39
CA THR A 246 44.58 36.10 6.49
C THR A 246 44.12 34.67 6.71
N ARG A 247 45.04 33.70 6.89
CA ARG A 247 44.68 32.30 7.20
C ARG A 247 43.88 32.19 8.49
N LYS A 248 44.30 32.90 9.54
CA LYS A 248 43.58 32.97 10.82
C LYS A 248 42.20 33.61 10.68
N ALA A 249 42.03 34.57 9.76
CA ALA A 249 40.73 35.17 9.47
C ALA A 249 39.79 34.22 8.70
N VAL A 250 40.32 33.39 7.78
CA VAL A 250 39.55 32.39 7.02
C VAL A 250 39.13 31.21 7.91
N GLU A 251 39.99 30.73 8.80
CA GLU A 251 39.64 29.70 9.80
C GLU A 251 38.52 30.18 10.75
N GLY A 252 38.42 31.48 11.02
CA GLY A 252 37.31 32.06 11.80
C GLY A 252 35.96 32.09 11.09
N VAL A 253 35.92 31.88 9.76
CA VAL A 253 34.67 31.82 8.97
C VAL A 253 33.99 30.46 9.06
N GLU A 254 34.72 29.37 9.31
CA GLU A 254 34.15 28.03 9.50
C GLU A 254 33.38 27.89 10.84
N ASP A 255 33.68 28.75 11.81
CA ASP A 255 33.03 28.85 13.12
C ASP A 255 31.94 29.94 13.18
N ALA A 256 31.61 30.59 12.05
CA ALA A 256 30.52 31.56 11.98
C ALA A 256 29.14 30.88 12.13
N PRO A 257 28.14 31.54 12.78
CA PRO A 257 26.83 30.94 13.00
C PRO A 257 26.15 30.59 11.69
N ARG A 258 25.80 29.31 11.50
CA ARG A 258 25.08 28.81 10.33
C ARG A 258 23.69 29.44 10.27
N LEU A 259 23.45 30.28 9.27
CA LEU A 259 22.18 31.00 9.07
C LEU A 259 20.99 30.03 8.95
N GLY A 260 20.24 29.93 10.03
CA GLY A 260 18.91 29.35 10.10
C GLY A 260 18.41 29.52 11.53
N ALA A 261 17.15 29.94 11.72
CA ALA A 261 16.51 30.28 12.99
C ALA A 261 17.12 29.57 14.22
N SER A 262 17.75 30.33 15.12
CA SER A 262 18.19 29.83 16.43
C SER A 262 16.99 29.39 17.27
N PRO A 263 17.12 28.39 18.15
CA PRO A 263 16.05 27.99 19.05
C PRO A 263 15.74 29.15 20.01
N VAL A 264 14.52 29.67 19.94
CA VAL A 264 14.04 30.80 20.76
C VAL A 264 13.08 30.25 21.82
N PRO A 265 13.25 30.58 23.11
CA PRO A 265 12.26 30.27 24.14
C PRO A 265 10.87 30.76 23.76
N GLY A 266 9.85 29.94 23.98
CA GLY A 266 8.46 30.23 23.63
C GLY A 266 8.08 29.93 22.17
N ARG A 267 8.99 29.33 21.38
CA ARG A 267 8.73 28.95 19.99
C ARG A 267 9.05 27.49 19.72
N ASP A 268 8.42 26.96 18.69
CA ASP A 268 8.75 25.66 18.12
C ASP A 268 10.05 25.73 17.32
N TYR A 269 10.84 24.68 17.41
CA TYR A 269 12.13 24.53 16.74
C TYR A 269 12.19 23.24 15.94
N VAL A 270 12.62 23.33 14.68
CA VAL A 270 12.83 22.16 13.81
C VAL A 270 14.28 21.69 13.95
N VAL A 271 14.46 20.50 14.51
CA VAL A 271 15.75 19.84 14.74
C VAL A 271 16.51 19.69 13.43
N ARG A 272 17.78 20.07 13.43
CA ARG A 272 18.67 19.95 12.28
C ARG A 272 19.63 18.78 12.43
N ARG A 273 20.27 18.42 11.32
CA ARG A 273 21.30 17.38 11.31
C ARG A 273 22.50 17.82 12.17
N GLY A 274 22.75 17.07 13.25
CA GLY A 274 23.83 17.34 14.20
C GLY A 274 23.38 18.00 15.50
N ASP A 275 22.10 18.36 15.63
CA ASP A 275 21.58 18.90 16.87
C ASP A 275 21.49 17.84 17.96
N THR A 276 21.68 18.30 19.19
CA THR A 276 21.42 17.57 20.42
C THR A 276 20.56 18.45 21.33
N LEU A 277 19.79 17.87 22.25
CA LEU A 277 19.04 18.67 23.23
C LEU A 277 19.95 19.62 24.01
N SER A 278 21.20 19.22 24.27
CA SER A 278 22.22 20.06 24.91
C SER A 278 22.64 21.24 24.04
N SER A 279 22.95 21.03 22.76
CA SER A 279 23.34 22.12 21.86
C SER A 279 22.20 23.12 21.65
N ILE A 280 20.97 22.63 21.52
CA ILE A 280 19.75 23.46 21.44
C ILE A 280 19.55 24.24 22.74
N ALA A 281 19.69 23.61 23.91
CA ALA A 281 19.56 24.29 25.20
C ALA A 281 20.64 25.36 25.43
N ARG A 282 21.87 25.13 24.95
CA ARG A 282 22.93 26.14 24.98
C ARG A 282 22.60 27.34 24.12
N GLU A 283 22.04 27.12 22.93
CA GLU A 283 21.71 28.20 22.03
C GLU A 283 20.45 28.97 22.49
N ALA A 284 19.44 28.27 23.01
CA ALA A 284 18.19 28.89 23.49
C ALA A 284 18.30 29.58 24.85
N TYR A 285 19.10 29.01 25.77
CA TYR A 285 19.12 29.42 27.17
C TYR A 285 20.51 29.76 27.71
N GLY A 286 21.54 29.72 26.86
CA GLY A 286 22.94 29.93 27.25
C GLY A 286 23.56 28.79 28.06
N SER A 287 22.85 27.66 28.25
CA SER A 287 23.37 26.55 29.06
C SER A 287 22.95 25.17 28.55
N ASN A 288 23.94 24.32 28.28
CA ASN A 288 23.75 22.90 27.94
C ASN A 288 22.95 22.15 29.02
N ALA A 289 23.06 22.55 30.30
CA ALA A 289 22.45 21.84 31.43
C ALA A 289 20.90 21.90 31.43
N LYS A 290 20.31 22.79 30.62
CA LYS A 290 18.86 22.97 30.53
C LYS A 290 18.18 22.03 29.53
N TRP A 291 18.93 21.12 28.90
CA TRP A 291 18.41 20.08 28.02
C TRP A 291 17.28 19.22 28.62
N PRO A 292 17.22 18.92 29.94
CA PRO A 292 16.12 18.14 30.52
C PRO A 292 14.79 18.88 30.46
N VAL A 293 14.79 20.22 30.47
CA VAL A 293 13.58 21.03 30.39
C VAL A 293 12.94 20.92 29.01
N ILE A 294 13.76 20.97 27.95
CA ILE A 294 13.31 20.74 26.58
C ILE A 294 12.78 19.31 26.43
N ARG A 295 13.47 18.31 26.98
CA ARG A 295 13.00 16.91 26.96
C ARG A 295 11.65 16.76 27.65
N GLU A 296 11.48 17.40 28.81
CA GLU A 296 10.25 17.32 29.60
C GLU A 296 9.05 17.88 28.83
N ALA A 297 9.22 19.06 28.22
CA ALA A 297 8.19 19.68 27.39
C ALA A 297 7.83 18.86 26.13
N ASN A 298 8.74 17.98 25.67
CA ASN A 298 8.57 17.18 24.46
C ASN A 298 8.49 15.67 24.72
N ARG A 299 8.09 15.23 25.92
CA ARG A 299 8.02 13.81 26.29
C ARG A 299 7.18 12.93 25.35
N ALA A 300 6.17 13.49 24.69
CA ALA A 300 5.33 12.77 23.75
C ALA A 300 6.05 12.42 22.44
N THR A 301 7.10 13.17 22.08
CA THR A 301 7.78 13.07 20.78
C THR A 301 9.25 12.70 20.91
N VAL A 302 9.89 12.94 22.06
CA VAL A 302 11.31 12.65 22.31
C VAL A 302 11.44 11.35 23.10
N SER A 303 12.37 10.50 22.67
CA SER A 303 12.64 9.21 23.32
C SER A 303 13.16 9.40 24.77
N PRO A 304 12.96 8.42 25.67
CA PRO A 304 13.44 8.53 27.06
C PRO A 304 14.96 8.71 27.21
N ASP A 305 15.72 8.27 26.21
CA ASP A 305 17.18 8.44 26.10
C ASP A 305 17.60 9.84 25.58
N GLY A 306 16.64 10.73 25.30
CA GLY A 306 16.88 12.10 24.85
C GLY A 306 17.36 12.23 23.40
N ARG A 307 17.22 11.17 22.59
CA ARG A 307 17.58 11.21 21.16
C ARG A 307 16.51 11.94 20.36
N ILE A 308 16.97 12.80 19.46
CA ILE A 308 16.16 13.60 18.54
C ILE A 308 16.60 13.34 17.10
N GLN A 309 15.68 13.42 16.15
CA GLN A 309 15.96 13.22 14.73
C GLN A 309 15.85 14.52 13.94
N PRO A 310 16.66 14.72 12.87
CA PRO A 310 16.51 15.86 11.99
C PRO A 310 15.10 15.94 11.39
N GLY A 311 14.50 17.13 11.36
CA GLY A 311 13.13 17.38 10.92
C GLY A 311 12.08 17.29 12.03
N GLN A 312 12.45 16.81 13.22
CA GLN A 312 11.55 16.76 14.37
C GLN A 312 11.25 18.17 14.89
N VAL A 313 9.99 18.45 15.23
CA VAL A 313 9.60 19.73 15.85
C VAL A 313 9.64 19.58 17.36
N LEU A 314 10.35 20.50 18.04
CA LEU A 314 10.47 20.58 19.49
C LEU A 314 9.89 21.89 20.00
N ILE A 315 9.08 21.82 21.04
CA ILE A 315 8.65 22.97 21.83
C ILE A 315 9.83 23.43 22.67
N ILE A 316 10.25 24.68 22.54
CA ILE A 316 11.28 25.28 23.40
C ILE A 316 10.57 26.09 24.49
N PRO A 317 10.43 25.59 25.73
CA PRO A 317 9.68 26.29 26.78
C PRO A 317 10.38 27.59 27.21
N GLU A 318 9.60 28.55 27.73
CA GLU A 318 10.15 29.67 28.49
C GLU A 318 10.57 29.19 29.90
N LEU A 319 11.62 29.80 30.47
CA LEU A 319 12.18 29.45 31.79
C LEU A 319 11.83 30.48 32.86
#